data_AF-A0A6J7MKD3-F1
#
_entry.id   AF-A0A6J7MKD3-F1
#
_cell.length_a   1.000
_cell.length_b   1.000
_cell.length_c   1.000
_cell.angle_alpha   90.00
_cell.angle_beta   90.00
_cell.angle_gamma   90.00
#
_symmetry.space_group_name_H-M   'P 1'
#
loop_
_entity.id
_entity.type
_entity.pdbx_description
1 polymer ?
#
loop_
_entity_poly.entity_id
_entity_poly.type
_entity_poly.pdbx_seq_one_letter_code
_entity_poly.pdbx_strand_id
1 'polypeptide(L)'
;MHLGAAGGQTIAAAFGSLDAIIAASVEDLSAVAGIGPVIAGSVYSFFSEPLNQNLVGRLVAAGVNTVGPERSQLDQTLQGKAVVVTGSLAGFSRDAAAAAIKERGGTAPGSVSKKTFAVVIGEEPGASKLTKATELQLPLLNESEFLHLLETGQIPTTSHDQEPPT
;
A
#
# COMPACT_ATOMS: atom_id res chain seq x y z
N MET A 1 17.83 22.76 -0.95
CA MET A 1 17.23 21.61 -0.24
C MET A 1 15.97 21.19 -0.99
N HIS A 2 15.87 19.93 -1.42
CA HIS A 2 14.80 19.43 -2.30
C HIS A 2 13.70 18.64 -1.57
N LEU A 3 13.82 18.42 -0.25
CA LEU A 3 12.90 17.60 0.54
C LEU A 3 12.26 18.45 1.64
N GLY A 4 10.93 18.51 1.67
CA GLY A 4 10.15 19.08 2.77
C GLY A 4 9.66 18.03 3.78
N ALA A 5 8.99 18.48 4.85
CA ALA A 5 8.53 17.60 5.93
C ALA A 5 7.67 16.41 5.46
N ALA A 6 6.79 16.62 4.48
CA ALA A 6 5.95 15.56 3.92
C ALA A 6 6.77 14.44 3.27
N GLY A 7 7.80 14.79 2.48
CA GLY A 7 8.68 13.78 1.87
C GLY A 7 9.52 13.05 2.91
N GLY A 8 9.96 13.74 3.97
CA GLY A 8 10.64 13.11 5.11
C GLY A 8 9.75 12.08 5.83
N GLN A 9 8.47 12.38 6.02
CA GLN A 9 7.50 11.44 6.60
C GLN A 9 7.29 10.22 5.71
N THR A 10 7.20 10.41 4.38
CA THR A 10 7.07 9.30 3.43
C THR A 10 8.27 8.36 3.48
N ILE A 11 9.49 8.91 3.50
CA ILE A 11 10.72 8.11 3.61
C ILE A 11 10.77 7.41 4.98
N ALA A 12 10.45 8.10 6.07
CA ALA A 12 10.43 7.49 7.40
C ALA A 12 9.42 6.34 7.49
N ALA A 13 8.25 6.47 6.87
CA ALA A 13 7.25 5.40 6.80
C ALA A 13 7.71 4.21 5.95
N ALA A 14 8.39 4.47 4.83
CA ALA A 14 8.89 3.42 3.95
C ALA A 14 10.08 2.65 4.55
N PHE A 15 10.95 3.34 5.32
CA PHE A 15 12.19 2.77 5.83
C PHE A 15 12.18 2.47 7.35
N GLY A 16 11.24 2.97 8.14
CA GLY A 16 11.02 2.54 9.54
C GLY A 16 12.17 2.79 10.53
N SER A 17 13.35 3.22 10.10
CA SER A 17 14.45 3.66 10.96
C SER A 17 15.43 4.53 10.18
N LEU A 18 16.15 5.37 10.90
CA LEU A 18 17.20 6.21 10.31
C LEU A 18 18.32 5.37 9.69
N ASP A 19 18.73 4.28 10.34
CA ASP A 19 19.78 3.38 9.82
C ASP A 19 19.38 2.74 8.49
N ALA A 20 18.11 2.34 8.35
CA ALA A 20 17.61 1.79 7.10
C ALA A 20 17.59 2.81 5.96
N ILE A 21 17.35 4.10 6.27
CA ILE A 21 17.43 5.19 5.28
C ILE A 21 18.88 5.43 4.87
N ILE A 22 19.81 5.42 5.82
CA ILE A 22 21.25 5.62 5.56
C ILE A 22 21.81 4.49 4.69
N ALA A 23 21.36 3.24 4.91
CA ALA A 23 21.80 2.08 4.15
C ALA A 23 21.14 1.94 2.77
N ALA A 24 20.07 2.69 2.49
CA ALA A 24 19.30 2.56 1.26
C ALA A 24 20.06 3.09 0.03
N SER A 25 19.90 2.41 -1.11
CA SER A 25 20.41 2.90 -2.38
C SER A 25 19.54 4.04 -2.94
N VAL A 26 20.05 4.78 -3.93
CA VAL A 26 19.24 5.77 -4.66
C VAL A 26 18.03 5.10 -5.33
N GLU A 27 18.20 3.87 -5.82
CA GLU A 27 17.14 3.08 -6.45
C GLU A 27 16.02 2.77 -5.45
N ASP A 28 16.37 2.24 -4.27
CA ASP A 28 15.41 1.95 -3.19
C ASP A 28 14.66 3.21 -2.74
N LEU A 29 15.37 4.32 -2.57
CA LEU A 29 14.79 5.60 -2.19
C LEU A 29 13.83 6.13 -3.27
N SER A 30 14.15 5.92 -4.54
CA SER A 30 13.31 6.34 -5.68
C SER A 30 12.11 5.43 -5.94
N ALA A 31 12.11 4.21 -5.40
CA ALA A 31 10.97 3.30 -5.46
C ALA A 31 9.82 3.74 -4.53
N VAL A 32 10.10 4.62 -3.56
CA VAL A 32 9.08 5.16 -2.66
C VAL A 32 8.16 6.11 -3.43
N ALA A 33 6.86 5.81 -3.40
CA ALA A 33 5.84 6.61 -4.07
C ALA A 33 5.93 8.10 -3.68
N GLY A 34 6.08 8.97 -4.68
CA GLY A 34 6.23 10.42 -4.48
C GLY A 34 7.68 10.90 -4.26
N ILE A 35 8.65 9.98 -4.17
CA ILE A 35 10.07 10.30 -4.11
C ILE A 35 10.70 10.02 -5.48
N GLY A 36 10.85 11.08 -6.27
CA GLY A 36 11.53 10.98 -7.57
C GLY A 36 13.06 10.85 -7.45
N PRO A 37 13.75 10.51 -8.55
CA PRO A 37 15.20 10.27 -8.57
C PRO A 37 16.04 11.47 -8.09
N VAL A 38 15.55 12.70 -8.32
CA VAL A 38 16.22 13.93 -7.85
C VAL A 38 16.21 14.04 -6.32
N ILE A 39 15.08 13.71 -5.71
CA ILE A 39 14.93 13.72 -4.26
C ILE A 39 15.72 12.58 -3.65
N ALA A 40 15.58 11.36 -4.20
CA ALA A 40 16.34 10.19 -3.79
C ALA A 40 17.86 10.44 -3.81
N GLY A 41 18.37 10.99 -4.92
CA GLY A 41 19.78 11.38 -5.04
C GLY A 41 20.19 12.42 -4.00
N SER A 42 19.36 13.43 -3.74
CA SER A 42 19.64 14.44 -2.71
C SER A 42 19.72 13.83 -1.30
N VAL A 43 18.85 12.89 -0.96
CA VAL A 43 18.87 12.19 0.34
C VAL A 43 20.11 11.31 0.47
N TYR A 44 20.41 10.52 -0.56
CA TYR A 44 21.59 9.66 -0.59
C TYR A 44 22.89 10.47 -0.48
N SER A 45 23.01 11.56 -1.25
CA SER A 45 24.17 12.45 -1.18
C SER A 45 24.32 13.07 0.21
N PHE A 46 23.22 13.52 0.83
CA PHE A 46 23.26 14.08 2.17
C PHE A 46 23.87 13.09 3.17
N PHE A 47 23.43 11.83 3.19
CA PHE A 47 23.98 10.82 4.11
C PHE A 47 25.35 10.27 3.70
N SER A 48 25.79 10.50 2.45
CA SER A 48 27.14 10.13 1.98
C SER A 48 28.21 11.16 2.37
N GLU A 49 27.83 12.39 2.71
CA GLU A 49 28.76 13.44 3.13
C GLU A 49 29.25 13.24 4.58
N PRO A 50 30.57 13.18 4.83
CA PRO A 50 31.12 12.95 6.17
C PRO A 50 30.66 13.97 7.23
N LEU A 51 30.47 15.22 6.82
CA LEU A 51 29.99 16.29 7.71
C LEU A 51 28.57 16.00 8.22
N ASN A 52 27.70 15.53 7.34
CA ASN A 52 26.31 15.22 7.67
C ASN A 52 26.23 13.94 8.50
N GLN A 53 27.06 12.93 8.21
CA GLN A 53 27.19 11.74 9.05
C GLN A 53 27.63 12.10 10.48
N ASN A 54 28.59 13.00 10.62
CA ASN A 54 29.01 13.48 11.94
C ASN A 54 27.89 14.24 12.68
N LEU A 55 27.17 15.11 11.97
CA LEU A 55 26.01 15.81 12.52
C LEU A 55 24.93 14.84 13.01
N VAL A 56 24.57 13.87 12.17
CA VAL A 56 23.60 12.81 12.51
C VAL A 56 24.09 12.02 13.72
N GLY A 57 25.36 11.58 13.74
CA GLY A 57 25.94 10.86 14.87
C GLY A 57 25.85 11.64 16.18
N ARG A 58 26.06 12.97 16.16
CA ARG A 58 25.89 13.84 17.33
C ARG A 58 24.44 13.93 17.79
N LEU A 59 23.48 13.96 16.86
CA LEU A 59 22.04 13.96 17.18
C LEU A 59 21.61 12.64 17.80
N VAL A 60 22.08 11.51 17.26
CA VAL A 60 21.83 10.18 17.82
C VAL A 60 22.43 10.05 19.22
N ALA A 61 23.69 10.48 19.41
CA ALA A 61 24.34 10.49 20.72
C ALA A 61 23.64 11.39 21.75
N ALA A 62 22.93 12.43 21.29
CA ALA A 62 22.11 13.30 22.13
C ALA A 62 20.73 12.71 22.47
N GLY A 63 20.39 11.50 21.99
CA GLY A 63 19.16 10.79 22.32
C GLY A 63 17.96 11.12 21.42
N VAL A 64 18.20 11.61 20.20
CA VAL A 64 17.11 11.80 19.22
C VAL A 64 16.50 10.44 18.85
N ASN A 65 15.17 10.37 18.77
CA ASN A 65 14.48 9.16 18.34
C ASN A 65 14.76 8.88 16.85
N THR A 66 15.42 7.77 16.56
CA THR A 66 15.74 7.30 15.20
C THR A 66 14.80 6.19 14.72
N VAL A 67 13.86 5.76 15.56
CA VAL A 67 12.88 4.72 15.24
C VAL A 67 11.71 5.37 14.49
N GLY A 68 11.49 4.90 13.27
CA GLY A 68 10.33 5.26 12.46
C GLY A 68 9.09 4.44 12.86
N PRO A 69 7.93 4.71 12.25
CA PRO A 69 6.73 3.92 12.48
C PRO A 69 6.99 2.45 12.07
N GLU A 70 6.32 1.51 12.75
CA GLU A 70 6.40 0.09 12.39
C GLU A 70 6.04 -0.09 10.91
N ARG A 71 6.96 -0.68 10.14
CA ARG A 71 6.65 -1.11 8.78
C ARG A 71 5.76 -2.34 8.87
N SER A 72 4.67 -2.34 8.12
CA SER A 72 3.99 -3.60 7.83
C SER A 72 4.97 -4.50 7.07
N GLN A 73 5.28 -5.67 7.62
CA GLN A 73 6.20 -6.64 7.02
C GLN A 73 5.61 -7.35 5.80
N LEU A 74 4.35 -7.08 5.49
CA LEU A 74 3.64 -7.63 4.36
C LEU A 74 3.99 -6.87 3.09
N ASP A 75 4.13 -7.61 1.98
CA ASP A 75 4.31 -7.03 0.66
C ASP A 75 3.19 -6.02 0.36
N GLN A 76 3.58 -4.83 -0.10
CA GLN A 76 2.66 -3.72 -0.40
C GLN A 76 1.97 -3.94 -1.77
N THR A 77 1.42 -5.14 -1.97
CA THR A 77 0.83 -5.63 -3.22
C THR A 77 -0.36 -4.78 -3.70
N LEU A 78 -0.99 -4.05 -2.79
CA LEU A 78 -2.15 -3.20 -3.03
C LEU A 78 -1.84 -1.70 -2.97
N GLN A 79 -0.57 -1.30 -2.99
CA GLN A 79 -0.19 0.10 -2.89
C GLN A 79 -0.93 0.99 -3.92
N GLY A 80 -1.67 1.97 -3.43
CA GLY A 80 -2.44 2.91 -4.26
C GLY A 80 -3.70 2.34 -4.93
N LYS A 81 -4.03 1.06 -4.68
CA LYS A 81 -5.24 0.42 -5.20
C LYS A 81 -6.40 0.60 -4.23
N ALA A 82 -7.59 0.85 -4.78
CA ALA A 82 -8.83 0.96 -4.02
C ALA A 82 -9.67 -0.31 -4.17
N VAL A 83 -9.86 -1.07 -3.10
CA VAL A 83 -10.62 -2.33 -3.12
C VAL A 83 -11.88 -2.17 -2.29
N VAL A 84 -13.05 -2.36 -2.89
CA VAL A 84 -14.33 -2.24 -2.20
C VAL A 84 -14.82 -3.61 -1.81
N VAL A 85 -15.17 -3.82 -0.53
CA VAL A 85 -15.77 -5.08 -0.06
C VAL A 85 -17.28 -4.88 0.11
N THR A 86 -18.07 -5.78 -0.48
CA THR A 86 -19.53 -5.80 -0.37
C THR A 86 -20.01 -7.16 0.12
N GLY A 87 -20.78 -7.17 1.21
CA GLY A 87 -21.18 -8.40 1.89
C GLY A 87 -20.19 -8.83 2.98
N SER A 88 -20.43 -10.01 3.55
CA SER A 88 -19.57 -10.66 4.54
C SER A 88 -18.78 -11.79 3.87
N LEU A 89 -17.47 -11.89 4.09
CA LEU A 89 -16.67 -12.99 3.55
C LEU A 89 -16.62 -14.12 4.56
N ALA A 90 -16.66 -15.39 4.10
CA ALA A 90 -16.37 -16.48 5.01
C ALA A 90 -14.92 -16.31 5.49
N GLY A 91 -14.67 -16.48 6.78
CA GLY A 91 -13.33 -16.27 7.35
C GLY A 91 -12.84 -14.82 7.51
N PHE A 92 -13.50 -13.80 6.93
CA PHE A 92 -13.16 -12.38 7.15
C PHE A 92 -14.37 -11.54 7.55
N SER A 93 -14.28 -10.91 8.72
CA SER A 93 -15.17 -9.78 9.02
C SER A 93 -14.88 -8.63 8.07
N ARG A 94 -15.88 -7.79 7.78
CA ARG A 94 -15.73 -6.61 6.92
C ARG A 94 -14.56 -5.72 7.35
N ASP A 95 -14.39 -5.54 8.66
CA ASP A 95 -13.28 -4.80 9.24
C ASP A 95 -11.93 -5.50 9.04
N ALA A 96 -11.87 -6.84 9.18
CA ALA A 96 -10.66 -7.60 8.93
C ALA A 96 -10.21 -7.52 7.46
N ALA A 97 -11.15 -7.59 6.51
CA ALA A 97 -10.84 -7.42 5.09
C ALA A 97 -10.31 -6.00 4.80
N ALA A 98 -10.93 -4.98 5.38
CA ALA A 98 -10.47 -3.59 5.25
C ALA A 98 -9.09 -3.37 5.87
N ALA A 99 -8.79 -4.03 6.99
CA ALA A 99 -7.47 -4.02 7.62
C ALA A 99 -6.42 -4.69 6.72
N ALA A 100 -6.71 -5.90 6.21
CA ALA A 100 -5.82 -6.64 5.33
C ALA A 100 -5.45 -5.87 4.04
N ILE A 101 -6.41 -5.12 3.48
CA ILE A 101 -6.18 -4.23 2.33
C ILE A 101 -5.22 -3.09 2.72
N LYS A 102 -5.43 -2.46 3.88
CA LYS A 102 -4.61 -1.33 4.36
C LYS A 102 -3.19 -1.75 4.71
N GLU A 103 -3.02 -2.91 5.34
CA GLU A 103 -1.70 -3.45 5.69
C GLU A 103 -0.82 -3.67 4.45
N ARG A 104 -1.43 -3.92 3.29
CA ARG A 104 -0.76 -4.10 1.99
C ARG A 104 -0.74 -2.82 1.15
N GLY A 105 -0.97 -1.66 1.76
CA GLY A 105 -0.86 -0.33 1.14
C GLY A 105 -2.07 0.10 0.32
N GLY A 106 -3.15 -0.68 0.33
CA GLY A 106 -4.40 -0.38 -0.35
C GLY A 106 -5.34 0.50 0.46
N THR A 107 -6.42 0.91 -0.20
CA THR A 107 -7.52 1.64 0.45
C THR A 107 -8.82 0.86 0.30
N ALA A 108 -9.63 0.85 1.36
CA ALA A 108 -10.92 0.16 1.38
C ALA A 108 -12.10 1.17 1.46
N PRO A 109 -12.43 1.89 0.36
CA PRO A 109 -13.53 2.85 0.37
C PRO A 109 -14.89 2.15 0.49
N GLY A 110 -15.85 2.81 1.15
CA GLY A 110 -17.22 2.28 1.29
C GLY A 110 -18.08 2.39 0.03
N SER A 111 -17.60 3.09 -1.00
CA SER A 111 -18.32 3.42 -2.22
C SER A 111 -17.54 3.04 -3.46
N VAL A 112 -18.24 2.49 -4.45
CA VAL A 112 -17.67 2.15 -5.76
C VAL A 112 -17.59 3.42 -6.63
N SER A 113 -16.41 3.64 -7.22
CA SER A 113 -16.10 4.75 -8.13
C SER A 113 -15.23 4.28 -9.30
N LYS A 114 -15.03 5.12 -10.33
CA LYS A 114 -14.14 4.82 -11.48
C LYS A 114 -12.67 4.57 -11.09
N LYS A 115 -12.24 5.00 -9.89
CA LYS A 115 -10.89 4.78 -9.37
C LYS A 115 -10.75 3.47 -8.60
N THR A 116 -11.84 2.72 -8.44
CA THR A 116 -11.85 1.44 -7.73
C THR A 116 -11.09 0.44 -8.59
N PHE A 117 -10.15 -0.27 -7.98
CA PHE A 117 -9.36 -1.29 -8.63
C PHE A 117 -10.15 -2.59 -8.77
N ALA A 118 -10.82 -3.04 -7.71
CA ALA A 118 -11.64 -4.25 -7.71
C ALA A 118 -12.75 -4.19 -6.66
N VAL A 119 -13.79 -5.01 -6.85
CA VAL A 119 -14.90 -5.15 -5.90
C VAL A 119 -15.01 -6.59 -5.45
N VAL A 120 -14.87 -6.83 -4.15
CA VAL A 120 -14.96 -8.17 -3.55
C VAL A 120 -16.40 -8.41 -3.12
N ILE A 121 -16.97 -9.51 -3.59
CA ILE A 121 -18.34 -9.97 -3.33
C ILE A 121 -18.29 -11.08 -2.28
N GLY A 122 -18.82 -10.79 -1.10
CA GLY A 122 -19.11 -11.80 -0.07
C GLY A 122 -20.59 -12.20 -0.05
N GLU A 123 -20.98 -12.93 0.99
CA GLU A 123 -22.37 -13.27 1.30
C GLU A 123 -23.21 -12.00 1.53
N GLU A 124 -24.43 -12.01 0.99
CA GLU A 124 -25.37 -10.88 1.01
C GLU A 124 -24.76 -9.54 0.52
N PRO A 125 -24.28 -9.48 -0.74
CA PRO A 125 -23.68 -8.27 -1.26
C PRO A 125 -24.73 -7.17 -1.43
N GLY A 126 -24.37 -5.94 -1.06
CA GLY A 126 -25.24 -4.78 -1.24
C GLY A 126 -25.52 -4.49 -2.72
N ALA A 127 -26.80 -4.53 -3.11
CA ALA A 127 -27.26 -4.35 -4.49
C ALA A 127 -26.68 -3.11 -5.18
N SER A 128 -26.64 -1.95 -4.49
CA SER A 128 -26.13 -0.70 -5.05
C SER A 128 -24.64 -0.72 -5.39
N LYS A 129 -23.83 -1.58 -4.76
CA LYS A 129 -22.40 -1.71 -5.06
C LYS A 129 -22.16 -2.63 -6.24
N LEU A 130 -22.92 -3.72 -6.33
CA LEU A 130 -22.90 -4.63 -7.49
C LEU A 130 -23.29 -3.92 -8.77
N THR A 131 -24.45 -3.23 -8.78
CA THR A 131 -24.91 -2.49 -9.96
C THR A 131 -23.86 -1.50 -10.45
N LYS A 132 -23.27 -0.73 -9.52
CA LYS A 132 -22.27 0.28 -9.86
C LYS A 132 -20.94 -0.33 -10.33
N ALA A 133 -20.56 -1.48 -9.79
CA ALA A 133 -19.37 -2.20 -10.25
C ALA A 133 -19.56 -2.73 -11.67
N THR A 134 -20.73 -3.32 -11.96
CA THR A 134 -21.09 -3.80 -13.30
C THR A 134 -21.20 -2.66 -14.32
N GLU A 135 -21.85 -1.54 -13.96
CA GLU A 135 -21.94 -0.33 -14.81
C GLU A 135 -20.57 0.24 -15.17
N LEU A 136 -19.62 0.19 -14.22
CA LEU A 136 -18.26 0.66 -14.39
C LEU A 136 -17.31 -0.42 -14.95
N GLN A 137 -17.84 -1.61 -15.27
CA GLN A 137 -17.08 -2.77 -15.76
C GLN A 137 -15.86 -3.10 -14.89
N LEU A 138 -16.03 -2.98 -13.57
CA LEU A 138 -15.00 -3.26 -12.60
C LEU A 138 -14.90 -4.77 -12.33
N PRO A 139 -13.70 -5.30 -12.06
CA PRO A 139 -13.53 -6.70 -11.74
C PRO A 139 -14.22 -7.04 -10.42
N LEU A 140 -15.03 -8.09 -10.47
CA LEU A 140 -15.75 -8.66 -9.34
C LEU A 140 -14.97 -9.88 -8.86
N LEU A 141 -14.63 -9.91 -7.58
CA LEU A 141 -13.81 -10.96 -6.97
C LEU A 141 -14.60 -11.72 -5.92
N ASN A 142 -14.45 -13.03 -5.88
CA ASN A 142 -14.87 -13.85 -4.75
C ASN A 142 -13.80 -13.86 -3.63
N GLU A 143 -14.07 -14.59 -2.56
CA GLU A 143 -13.17 -14.70 -1.40
C GLU A 143 -11.78 -15.28 -1.73
N SER A 144 -11.74 -16.36 -2.50
CA SER A 144 -10.48 -16.99 -2.93
C SER A 144 -9.67 -16.05 -3.82
N GLU A 145 -10.34 -15.30 -4.69
CA GLU A 145 -9.71 -14.31 -5.55
C GLU A 145 -9.23 -13.08 -4.76
N PHE A 146 -9.93 -12.72 -3.67
CA PHE A 146 -9.48 -11.69 -2.76
C PHE A 146 -8.19 -12.09 -2.02
N LEU A 147 -8.10 -13.34 -1.54
CA LEU A 147 -6.86 -13.86 -0.94
C LEU A 147 -5.71 -13.82 -1.95
N HIS A 148 -5.95 -14.27 -3.18
CA HIS A 148 -4.94 -14.21 -4.24
C HIS A 148 -4.51 -12.76 -4.54
N LEU A 149 -5.47 -11.83 -4.57
CA LEU A 149 -5.21 -10.41 -4.76
C LEU A 149 -4.37 -9.83 -3.61
N LEU A 150 -4.62 -10.25 -2.37
CA LEU A 150 -3.83 -9.84 -1.21
C LEU A 150 -2.40 -10.38 -1.29
N GLU A 151 -2.21 -11.62 -1.74
CA GLU A 151 -0.88 -12.25 -1.83
C GLU A 151 -0.04 -11.77 -3.01
N THR A 152 -0.67 -11.57 -4.18
CA THR A 152 0.06 -11.30 -5.43
C THR A 152 -0.10 -9.86 -5.93
N GLY A 153 -1.12 -9.14 -5.45
CA GLY A 153 -1.50 -7.83 -5.98
C GLY A 153 -2.14 -7.88 -7.36
N GLN A 154 -2.39 -9.07 -7.90
CA GLN A 154 -2.96 -9.26 -9.23
C GLN A 154 -4.41 -9.73 -9.11
N ILE A 155 -5.23 -9.30 -10.06
CA ILE A 155 -6.58 -9.84 -10.21
C ILE A 155 -6.41 -11.19 -10.93
N PRO A 156 -6.82 -12.31 -10.32
CA PRO A 156 -6.81 -13.59 -11.02
C PRO A 156 -7.72 -13.50 -12.24
N THR A 157 -7.18 -13.78 -13.42
CA THR A 157 -7.94 -13.90 -14.67
C THR A 157 -8.64 -15.25 -14.72
N THR A 158 -9.54 -15.50 -13.77
CA THR A 158 -10.49 -16.60 -13.89
C THR A 158 -11.62 -16.12 -14.81
N SER A 159 -11.56 -16.51 -16.08
CA SER A 159 -12.68 -16.38 -17.01
C SER A 159 -13.95 -16.87 -16.32
N HIS A 160 -14.91 -15.96 -16.08
CA HIS A 160 -16.28 -16.32 -15.72
C HIS A 160 -16.94 -16.93 -16.96
N ASP A 161 -16.59 -18.17 -17.24
CA ASP A 161 -17.31 -19.06 -18.14
C ASP A 161 -17.66 -20.28 -17.31
N GLN A 162 -18.82 -20.26 -16.65
CA GLN A 162 -19.62 -21.46 -16.28
C GLN A 162 -21.09 -21.07 -16.06
N GLU A 163 -21.86 -21.28 -17.13
CA GLU A 163 -23.20 -21.89 -17.27
C GLU A 163 -24.32 -21.61 -16.23
N PRO A 164 -25.55 -21.26 -16.68
CA PRO A 164 -26.69 -21.05 -15.78
C PRO A 164 -27.21 -22.38 -15.19
N PRO A 165 -27.65 -22.43 -13.93
CA PRO A 165 -28.33 -23.61 -13.41
C PRO A 165 -29.71 -23.73 -14.07
N THR A 166 -30.00 -24.96 -14.52
CA THR A 166 -31.25 -25.42 -15.15
C THR A 166 -32.43 -25.41 -14.16
#